data_AF-A0A848YHL7-F1
#
_entry.id   AF-A0A848YHL7-F1
#
_cell.length_a   1.000
_cell.length_b   1.000
_cell.length_c   1.000
_cell.angle_alpha   90.00
_cell.angle_beta   90.00
_cell.angle_gamma   90.00
#
_symmetry.space_group_name_H-M   'P 1'
#
loop_
_entity.id
_entity.type
_entity.pdbx_description
1 polymer ?
#
loop_
_entity_poly.entity_id
_entity_poly.type
_entity_poly.pdbx_seq_one_letter_code
_entity_poly.pdbx_strand_id
1 'polypeptide(L)'
;MLLSSAVVALSLQAVPAPRAQDRAISETWELAYDVAITPFVDDYRRCLNYGNRIARGVPDFEQQHRSDLPRCTEVYEESIEASNRMMKRRGRDELFTPEDVTRAFDTIGYIHVQRGRFVDDTLRHREQRLARYTTTHAPSQAPLDQPEQQAQQEVSLPNAEN
;
A
#
# COMPACT_ATOMS: atom_id res chain seq x y z
N MET A 1 34.18 -37.64 59.39
CA MET A 1 33.89 -36.37 58.71
C MET A 1 34.02 -36.63 57.21
N LEU A 2 32.90 -36.80 56.51
CA LEU A 2 32.85 -37.05 55.07
C LEU A 2 32.38 -35.75 54.40
N LEU A 3 33.27 -35.08 53.68
CA LEU A 3 32.97 -33.88 52.91
C LEU A 3 32.52 -34.30 51.51
N SER A 4 31.21 -34.20 51.24
CA SER A 4 30.64 -34.34 49.91
C SER A 4 30.92 -33.10 49.08
N SER A 5 31.75 -33.23 48.05
CA SER A 5 31.92 -32.21 47.01
C SER A 5 30.77 -32.31 46.01
N ALA A 6 29.85 -31.35 46.03
CA ALA A 6 28.86 -31.18 44.98
C ALA A 6 29.49 -30.46 43.79
N VAL A 7 29.65 -31.15 42.66
CA VAL A 7 30.04 -30.54 41.39
C VAL A 7 28.79 -29.91 40.78
N VAL A 8 28.74 -28.58 40.74
CA VAL A 8 27.69 -27.85 40.01
C VAL A 8 28.09 -27.80 38.53
N ALA A 9 27.41 -28.58 37.70
CA ALA A 9 27.54 -28.49 36.25
C ALA A 9 26.75 -27.28 35.74
N LEU A 10 27.45 -26.24 35.29
CA LEU A 10 26.85 -25.15 34.51
C LEU A 10 26.55 -25.66 33.09
N SER A 11 25.28 -25.93 32.80
CA SER A 11 24.80 -26.15 31.44
C SER A 11 24.73 -24.81 30.71
N LEU A 12 25.64 -24.59 29.74
CA LEU A 12 25.50 -23.54 28.73
C LEU A 12 24.29 -23.90 27.86
N GLN A 13 23.15 -23.27 28.13
CA GLN A 13 22.00 -23.34 27.25
C GLN A 13 22.30 -22.43 26.05
N ALA A 14 22.56 -23.03 24.89
CA ALA A 14 22.62 -22.30 23.64
C ALA A 14 21.26 -21.65 23.40
N VAL A 15 21.19 -20.33 23.58
CA VAL A 15 20.00 -19.56 23.21
C VAL A 15 19.89 -19.68 21.69
N PRO A 16 18.81 -20.28 21.15
CA PRO A 16 18.64 -20.36 19.72
C PRO A 16 18.60 -18.93 19.16
N ALA A 17 19.37 -18.67 18.11
CA ALA A 17 19.25 -17.42 17.36
C ALA A 17 17.77 -17.22 17.02
N PRO A 18 17.23 -15.99 17.18
CA PRO A 18 15.86 -15.72 16.79
C PRO A 18 15.69 -16.16 15.34
N ARG A 19 14.85 -17.18 15.12
CA ARG A 19 14.46 -17.57 13.75
C ARG A 19 13.94 -16.32 13.08
N ALA A 20 14.33 -16.09 11.83
CA ALA A 20 13.74 -15.07 10.97
C ALA A 20 12.22 -15.22 11.09
N GLN A 21 11.63 -14.31 11.88
CA GLN A 21 10.20 -14.30 12.10
C GLN A 21 9.60 -14.11 10.71
N ASP A 22 8.56 -14.88 10.38
CA ASP A 22 7.56 -14.43 9.42
C ASP A 22 6.98 -13.13 10.02
N ARG A 23 7.72 -12.03 9.83
CA ARG A 23 7.20 -10.70 10.08
C ARG A 23 6.12 -10.59 9.04
N ALA A 24 4.86 -10.72 9.48
CA ALA A 24 3.75 -10.05 8.83
C ALA A 24 4.30 -8.67 8.46
N ILE A 25 4.45 -8.43 7.16
CA ILE A 25 4.99 -7.18 6.63
C ILE A 25 4.16 -6.11 7.31
N SER A 26 4.76 -5.35 8.22
CA SER A 26 4.03 -4.32 8.93
C SER A 26 3.41 -3.42 7.88
N GLU A 27 2.19 -2.94 8.11
CA GLU A 27 1.54 -1.92 7.27
C GLU A 27 2.35 -0.60 7.19
N THR A 28 3.55 -0.57 7.76
CA THR A 28 4.55 0.43 7.46
C THR A 28 5.02 0.20 6.04
N TRP A 29 4.80 1.19 5.17
CA TRP A 29 5.38 1.32 3.83
C TRP A 29 6.93 1.37 3.80
N GLU A 30 7.56 0.91 4.88
CA GLU A 30 8.97 1.01 5.21
C GLU A 30 9.59 -0.38 5.12
N LEU A 31 10.55 -0.51 4.22
CA LEU A 31 11.39 -1.68 4.09
C LEU A 31 12.74 -1.38 4.73
N ALA A 32 13.10 -2.15 5.76
CA ALA A 32 14.45 -2.16 6.30
C ALA A 32 15.31 -3.13 5.47
N TYR A 33 16.43 -2.65 4.98
CA TYR A 33 17.47 -3.44 4.34
C TYR A 33 18.84 -2.85 4.67
N ASP A 34 19.87 -3.61 4.36
CA ASP A 34 21.23 -3.19 4.60
C ASP A 34 21.65 -2.03 3.68
N VAL A 35 22.15 -0.93 4.25
CA VAL A 35 22.56 0.28 3.50
C VAL A 35 23.56 -0.01 2.36
N ALA A 36 24.32 -1.11 2.42
CA ALA A 36 25.25 -1.47 1.37
C ALA A 36 24.59 -1.86 0.03
N ILE A 37 23.30 -2.24 0.03
CA ILE A 37 22.56 -2.60 -1.19
C ILE A 37 21.66 -1.47 -1.72
N THR A 38 21.66 -0.31 -1.06
CA THR A 38 20.87 0.86 -1.49
C THR A 38 20.99 1.17 -2.98
N PRO A 39 22.19 1.19 -3.61
CA PRO A 39 22.30 1.50 -5.03
C PRO A 39 21.49 0.55 -5.92
N PHE A 40 21.52 -0.75 -5.62
CA PHE A 40 20.80 -1.78 -6.40
C PHE A 40 19.30 -1.74 -6.14
N VAL A 41 18.90 -1.44 -4.90
CA VAL A 41 17.49 -1.16 -4.56
C VAL A 41 16.96 0.03 -5.35
N ASP A 42 17.75 1.09 -5.48
CA ASP A 42 17.38 2.30 -6.20
C ASP A 42 17.24 2.05 -7.71
N ASP A 43 18.09 1.21 -8.29
CA ASP A 43 17.99 0.80 -9.70
C ASP A 43 16.68 0.03 -9.97
N TYR A 44 16.34 -0.95 -9.13
CA TYR A 44 15.08 -1.66 -9.27
C TYR A 44 13.86 -0.74 -9.07
N ARG A 45 13.87 0.11 -8.05
CA ARG A 45 12.82 1.12 -7.81
C ARG A 45 12.67 2.08 -8.99
N ARG A 46 13.77 2.49 -9.61
CA ARG A 46 13.75 3.35 -10.79
C ARG A 46 13.08 2.66 -11.96
N CYS A 47 13.40 1.38 -12.19
CA CYS A 47 12.72 0.59 -13.22
C CYS A 47 11.20 0.54 -12.99
N LEU A 48 10.78 0.23 -11.75
CA LEU A 48 9.37 0.14 -11.38
C LEU A 48 8.62 1.47 -11.58
N ASN A 49 9.27 2.59 -11.25
CA ASN A 49 8.68 3.93 -11.36
C ASN A 49 8.75 4.54 -12.76
N TYR A 50 9.44 3.91 -13.72
CA TYR A 50 9.56 4.41 -15.09
C TYR A 50 8.23 4.40 -15.87
N GLY A 51 7.30 3.51 -15.52
CA GLY A 51 6.05 3.34 -16.24
C GLY A 51 5.14 4.57 -16.17
N ASN A 52 4.72 5.10 -17.32
CA ASN A 52 3.70 6.13 -17.39
C ASN A 52 2.36 5.60 -16.86
N ARG A 53 1.77 6.28 -15.88
CA ARG A 53 0.45 5.94 -15.35
C ARG A 53 -0.64 6.65 -16.14
N ILE A 54 -1.69 5.93 -16.49
CA ILE A 54 -2.83 6.48 -17.23
C ILE A 54 -3.99 6.66 -16.25
N ALA A 55 -4.26 7.90 -15.85
CA ALA A 55 -5.36 8.24 -14.96
C ALA A 55 -6.66 8.47 -15.76
N ARG A 56 -7.44 7.42 -16.03
CA ARG A 56 -8.72 7.51 -16.76
C ARG A 56 -9.94 7.69 -15.85
N GLY A 57 -9.73 7.84 -14.55
CA GLY A 57 -10.81 7.89 -13.56
C GLY A 57 -11.42 6.51 -13.25
N VAL A 58 -10.78 5.42 -13.67
CA VAL A 58 -11.17 4.04 -13.32
C VAL A 58 -10.14 3.45 -12.36
N PRO A 59 -10.54 2.51 -11.47
CA PRO A 59 -9.64 1.88 -10.51
C PRO A 59 -8.83 0.74 -11.15
N ASP A 60 -7.86 1.08 -12.01
CA ASP A 60 -6.96 0.14 -12.68
C ASP A 60 -5.46 0.34 -12.35
N PHE A 61 -5.13 1.15 -11.34
CA PHE A 61 -3.75 1.46 -10.97
C PHE A 61 -3.00 0.24 -10.43
N GLU A 62 -3.63 -0.65 -9.67
CA GLU A 62 -3.02 -1.90 -9.21
C GLU A 62 -2.54 -2.74 -10.40
N GLN A 63 -3.36 -2.83 -11.45
CA GLN A 63 -3.02 -3.56 -12.66
C GLN A 63 -1.87 -2.88 -13.42
N GLN A 64 -1.90 -1.55 -13.52
CA GLN A 64 -0.79 -0.78 -14.11
C GLN A 64 0.52 -1.02 -13.37
N HIS A 65 0.52 -1.01 -12.03
CA HIS A 65 1.73 -1.28 -11.22
C HIS A 65 2.18 -2.74 -11.34
N ARG A 66 1.25 -3.71 -11.34
CA ARG A 66 1.56 -5.13 -11.53
C ARG A 66 2.21 -5.40 -12.88
N SER A 67 1.86 -4.64 -13.92
CA SER A 67 2.47 -4.75 -15.25
C SER A 67 3.95 -4.35 -15.29
N ASP A 68 4.43 -3.58 -14.32
CA ASP A 68 5.85 -3.21 -14.23
C ASP A 68 6.73 -4.35 -13.75
N LEU A 69 6.20 -5.29 -12.96
CA LEU A 69 6.99 -6.40 -12.40
C LEU A 69 7.66 -7.25 -13.51
N PRO A 70 6.93 -7.81 -14.50
CA PRO A 70 7.56 -8.57 -15.57
C PRO A 70 8.43 -7.71 -16.50
N ARG A 71 8.17 -6.40 -16.60
CA ARG A 71 9.02 -5.47 -17.37
C ARG A 71 10.38 -5.25 -16.70
N CYS A 72 10.45 -5.37 -15.38
CA CYS A 72 11.63 -5.10 -14.57
C CYS A 72 12.34 -6.36 -14.07
N THR A 73 12.02 -7.55 -14.59
CA THR A 73 12.62 -8.82 -14.13
C THR A 73 14.13 -8.84 -14.31
N GLU A 74 14.66 -8.38 -15.44
CA GLU A 74 16.11 -8.34 -15.68
C GLU A 74 16.81 -7.46 -14.63
N VAL A 75 16.32 -6.24 -14.40
CA VAL A 75 16.85 -5.34 -13.37
C VAL A 75 16.74 -5.94 -11.96
N TYR A 76 15.66 -6.67 -11.67
CA TYR A 76 15.48 -7.37 -10.41
C TYR A 76 16.57 -8.45 -10.20
N GLU A 77 16.78 -9.31 -11.19
CA GLU A 77 17.76 -10.40 -11.11
C GLU A 77 19.20 -9.86 -11.00
N GLU A 78 19.56 -8.88 -11.83
CA GLU A 78 20.88 -8.24 -11.80
C GLU A 78 21.13 -7.53 -10.47
N SER A 79 20.12 -6.85 -9.93
CA SER A 79 20.22 -6.13 -8.66
C SER A 79 20.40 -7.06 -7.48
N ILE A 80 19.71 -8.21 -7.45
CA ILE A 80 19.90 -9.25 -6.43
C ILE A 80 21.32 -9.81 -6.51
N GLU A 81 21.78 -10.16 -7.70
CA GLU A 81 23.12 -10.73 -7.88
C GLU A 81 24.20 -9.73 -7.44
N ALA A 82 24.09 -8.48 -7.86
CA ALA A 82 25.02 -7.41 -7.48
C ALA A 82 24.99 -7.11 -5.97
N SER A 83 23.80 -7.17 -5.36
CA SER A 83 23.61 -7.03 -3.93
C SER A 83 24.31 -8.12 -3.14
N ASN A 84 24.15 -9.37 -3.55
CA ASN A 84 24.82 -10.52 -2.93
C ASN A 84 26.34 -10.45 -3.07
N ARG A 85 26.85 -10.05 -4.24
CA ARG A 85 28.28 -9.79 -4.42
C ARG A 85 28.77 -8.67 -3.49
N MET A 86 27.99 -7.61 -3.30
CA MET A 86 28.34 -6.51 -2.39
C MET A 86 28.37 -6.96 -0.93
N MET A 87 27.39 -7.75 -0.48
CA MET A 87 27.36 -8.31 0.88
C MET A 87 28.60 -9.14 1.16
N LYS A 88 28.90 -10.09 0.26
CA LYS A 88 30.09 -10.94 0.37
C LYS A 88 31.39 -10.15 0.38
N ARG A 89 31.52 -9.16 -0.52
CA ARG A 89 32.72 -8.29 -0.57
C ARG A 89 32.94 -7.50 0.72
N ARG A 90 31.87 -7.20 1.47
CA ARG A 90 31.94 -6.49 2.74
C ARG A 90 31.99 -7.42 3.96
N GLY A 91 31.96 -8.75 3.77
CA GLY A 91 31.91 -9.73 4.85
C GLY A 91 30.62 -9.65 5.68
N ARG A 92 29.49 -9.37 5.02
CA ARG A 92 28.17 -9.17 5.65
C ARG A 92 27.13 -10.19 5.20
N ASP A 93 27.53 -11.16 4.40
CA ASP A 93 26.68 -12.21 3.83
C ASP A 93 26.10 -13.18 4.88
N GLU A 94 26.65 -13.20 6.10
CA GLU A 94 26.05 -13.91 7.24
C GLU A 94 25.05 -13.03 8.04
N LEU A 95 25.19 -11.70 7.96
CA LEU A 95 24.30 -10.75 8.65
C LEU A 95 23.06 -10.40 7.82
N PHE A 96 23.23 -10.36 6.49
CA PHE A 96 22.18 -10.12 5.53
C PHE A 96 22.35 -11.14 4.40
N THR A 97 21.64 -12.25 4.54
CA THR A 97 21.80 -13.45 3.72
C THR A 97 21.28 -13.24 2.30
N PRO A 98 21.66 -14.10 1.33
CA PRO A 98 21.07 -14.06 0.01
C PRO A 98 19.54 -14.14 0.01
N GLU A 99 18.96 -14.91 0.92
CA GLU A 99 17.52 -14.99 1.11
C GLU A 99 16.92 -13.67 1.63
N ASP A 100 17.63 -12.96 2.52
CA ASP A 100 17.21 -11.63 2.99
C ASP A 100 17.27 -10.58 1.87
N VAL A 101 18.30 -10.66 1.01
CA VAL A 101 18.40 -9.82 -0.19
C VAL A 101 17.20 -10.05 -1.09
N THR A 102 16.93 -11.29 -1.49
CA THR A 102 15.77 -11.61 -2.34
C THR A 102 14.46 -11.13 -1.71
N ARG A 103 14.26 -11.39 -0.42
CA ARG A 103 13.07 -10.94 0.31
C ARG A 103 12.91 -9.42 0.31
N ALA A 104 14.02 -8.67 0.37
CA ALA A 104 13.97 -7.21 0.28
C ALA A 104 13.45 -6.76 -1.09
N PHE A 105 13.97 -7.33 -2.18
CA PHE A 105 13.52 -7.01 -3.54
C PHE A 105 12.07 -7.44 -3.80
N ASP A 106 11.66 -8.61 -3.32
CA ASP A 106 10.27 -9.07 -3.38
C ASP A 106 9.32 -8.11 -2.66
N THR A 107 9.73 -7.64 -1.49
CA THR A 107 8.95 -6.69 -0.69
C THR A 107 8.83 -5.33 -1.41
N ILE A 108 9.87 -4.88 -2.13
CA ILE A 108 9.78 -3.68 -2.98
C ILE A 108 8.72 -3.87 -4.07
N GLY A 109 8.75 -5.00 -4.78
CA GLY A 109 7.76 -5.31 -5.81
C GLY A 109 6.33 -5.38 -5.25
N TYR A 110 6.16 -5.99 -4.08
CA TYR A 110 4.89 -6.03 -3.36
C TYR A 110 4.39 -4.63 -3.00
N ILE A 111 5.22 -3.80 -2.37
CA ILE A 111 4.90 -2.42 -2.00
C ILE A 111 4.49 -1.61 -3.23
N HIS A 112 5.19 -1.78 -4.35
CA HIS A 112 4.85 -1.12 -5.62
C HIS A 112 3.42 -1.42 -6.06
N VAL A 113 2.99 -2.67 -6.01
CA VAL A 113 1.61 -3.06 -6.34
C VAL A 113 0.61 -2.51 -5.33
N GLN A 114 0.92 -2.56 -4.03
CA GLN A 114 0.03 -2.01 -2.99
C GLN A 114 -0.19 -0.50 -3.17
N ARG A 115 0.80 0.26 -3.66
CA ARG A 115 0.60 1.70 -3.99
C ARG A 115 -0.49 1.89 -5.04
N GLY A 116 -0.50 1.05 -6.09
CA GLY A 116 -1.56 1.08 -7.09
C GLY A 116 -2.93 0.75 -6.50
N ARG A 117 -3.00 -0.31 -5.67
CA ARG A 117 -4.23 -0.70 -4.98
C ARG A 117 -4.80 0.41 -4.09
N PHE A 118 -3.93 1.12 -3.36
CA PHE A 118 -4.34 2.24 -2.52
C PHE A 118 -5.02 3.37 -3.33
N VAL A 119 -4.50 3.67 -4.52
CA VAL A 119 -5.12 4.65 -5.43
C VAL A 119 -6.49 4.14 -5.88
N ASP A 120 -6.58 2.87 -6.25
CA ASP A 120 -7.84 2.25 -6.67
C ASP A 120 -8.91 2.27 -5.56
N ASP A 121 -8.52 1.98 -4.31
CA ASP A 121 -9.40 2.08 -3.15
C ASP A 121 -9.90 3.51 -2.95
N THR A 122 -9.03 4.50 -3.10
CA THR A 122 -9.39 5.92 -3.01
C THR A 122 -10.40 6.32 -4.09
N LEU A 123 -10.23 5.84 -5.33
CA LEU A 123 -11.16 6.09 -6.43
C LEU A 123 -12.53 5.46 -6.15
N ARG A 124 -12.56 4.19 -5.74
CA ARG A 124 -13.79 3.50 -5.34
C ARG A 124 -14.53 4.22 -4.21
N HIS A 125 -13.81 4.64 -3.18
CA HIS A 125 -14.41 5.39 -2.06
C HIS A 125 -14.98 6.73 -2.49
N ARG A 126 -14.31 7.43 -3.42
CA ARG A 126 -14.82 8.68 -3.99
C ARG A 126 -16.12 8.44 -4.77
N GLU A 127 -16.18 7.42 -5.62
CA GLU A 127 -17.39 7.07 -6.38
C GLU A 127 -18.56 6.75 -5.45
N GLN A 128 -18.34 5.94 -4.42
CA GLN A 128 -19.35 5.62 -3.41
C GLN A 128 -19.87 6.86 -2.69
N ARG A 129 -18.98 7.80 -2.32
CA ARG A 129 -19.36 9.07 -1.69
C ARG A 129 -20.20 9.93 -2.62
N LEU A 130 -19.82 10.03 -3.90
CA LEU A 130 -20.57 10.81 -4.90
C LEU A 130 -21.95 10.20 -5.14
N ALA A 131 -22.05 8.88 -5.26
CA ALA A 131 -23.33 8.20 -5.39
C ALA A 131 -24.28 8.51 -4.22
N ARG A 132 -23.77 8.43 -2.98
CA ARG A 132 -24.55 8.79 -1.78
C ARG A 132 -25.00 10.25 -1.79
N TYR A 133 -24.09 11.17 -2.12
CA TYR A 133 -24.42 12.60 -2.20
C TYR A 133 -25.56 12.86 -3.18
N THR A 134 -25.47 12.28 -4.39
CA THR A 134 -26.49 12.42 -5.44
C THR A 134 -27.83 11.81 -5.02
N THR A 135 -27.84 10.67 -4.33
CA THR A 135 -29.09 10.09 -3.80
C THR A 135 -29.72 10.97 -2.72
N THR A 136 -28.93 11.51 -1.79
CA THR A 136 -29.44 12.32 -0.68
C THR A 136 -29.85 13.74 -1.10
N HIS A 137 -29.16 14.32 -2.08
CA HIS A 137 -29.37 15.69 -2.55
C HIS A 137 -29.91 15.72 -3.98
N ALA A 138 -30.62 14.67 -4.39
CA ALA A 138 -31.31 14.66 -5.67
C ALA A 138 -32.18 15.93 -5.73
N PRO A 139 -31.98 16.82 -6.71
CA PRO A 139 -32.81 18.00 -6.83
C PRO A 139 -34.26 17.53 -6.92
N SER A 140 -35.14 18.14 -6.11
CA SER A 140 -36.57 17.88 -6.19
C SER A 140 -36.99 18.05 -7.64
N GLN A 141 -37.47 16.98 -8.28
CA GLN A 141 -38.12 17.07 -9.58
C GLN A 141 -39.56 17.61 -9.46
N ALA A 142 -39.86 18.37 -8.40
CA ALA A 142 -41.07 19.18 -8.38
C ALA A 142 -41.08 20.02 -9.67
N PRO A 143 -42.08 19.85 -10.54
CA PRO A 143 -42.18 20.63 -11.76
C PRO A 143 -42.08 22.12 -11.40
N LEU A 144 -41.20 22.86 -12.08
CA LEU A 144 -41.09 24.32 -11.92
C LEU A 144 -42.30 25.06 -12.52
N ASP A 145 -43.34 24.35 -12.93
CA ASP A 145 -44.55 24.89 -13.55
C ASP A 145 -45.79 24.53 -12.71
N GLN A 146 -46.10 25.34 -11.70
CA GLN A 146 -47.50 25.55 -11.32
C GLN A 146 -47.76 27.04 -11.04
N PRO A 147 -47.93 27.86 -12.10
CA PRO A 147 -48.45 29.22 -11.95
C PRO A 147 -49.92 29.25 -11.50
N GLU A 148 -50.64 28.13 -11.51
CA GLU A 148 -52.11 28.11 -11.35
C GLU A 148 -52.60 28.05 -9.89
N GLN A 149 -51.77 27.68 -8.91
CA GLN A 149 -52.24 27.58 -7.51
C GLN A 149 -52.16 28.90 -6.73
N GLN A 150 -51.37 29.88 -7.19
CA GLN A 150 -51.31 31.20 -6.54
C GLN A 150 -52.43 32.14 -6.99
N ALA A 151 -52.99 31.95 -8.19
CA ALA A 151 -54.05 32.81 -8.73
C ALA A 151 -55.45 32.57 -8.10
N GLN A 152 -55.67 31.41 -7.46
CA GLN A 152 -56.98 31.08 -6.87
C GLN A 152 -57.14 31.56 -5.42
N GLN A 153 -56.07 32.02 -4.76
CA GLN A 153 -56.15 32.52 -3.39
C GLN A 153 -56.38 34.03 -3.30
N GLU A 154 -56.21 34.78 -4.40
CA GLU A 154 -56.40 36.24 -4.43
C GLU A 154 -57.81 36.69 -4.87
N VAL A 155 -58.66 35.78 -5.37
CA VAL A 155 -60.01 36.10 -5.90
C VAL A 155 -61.14 35.72 -4.93
N SER A 156 -60.94 35.89 -3.62
CA SER A 156 -62.01 35.72 -2.63
C SER A 156 -61.81 36.64 -1.43
N LEU A 157 -61.69 37.94 -1.68
CA LEU A 157 -62.06 38.96 -0.69
C LEU A 157 -63.31 39.67 -1.22
N PRO A 158 -64.50 39.47 -0.63
CA PRO A 158 -65.65 40.28 -0.98
C PRO A 158 -65.39 41.71 -0.52
N ASN A 159 -65.49 42.65 -1.46
CA ASN A 159 -65.51 44.09 -1.19
C ASN A 159 -66.62 44.40 -0.17
N ALA A 160 -66.23 44.81 1.03
CA ALA A 160 -67.12 45.52 1.94
C ALA A 160 -67.07 47.00 1.55
N GLU A 161 -68.05 47.44 0.75
CA GLU A 161 -68.35 48.86 0.57
C GLU A 161 -69.56 49.23 1.45
N ASN A 162 -69.34 50.26 2.27
CA ASN A 162 -70.25 51.14 3.05
C ASN A 162 -71.75 50.80 3.15
#